data_AF-A0AAD7GAN3-F1
#
_entry.id   AF-A0AAD7GAN3-F1
#
_cell.length_a   1.000
_cell.length_b   1.000
_cell.length_c   1.000
_cell.angle_alpha   90.00
_cell.angle_beta   90.00
_cell.angle_gamma   90.00
#
_symmetry.space_group_name_H-M   'P 1'
#
loop_
_entity.id
_entity.type
_entity.pdbx_description
1 polymer ?
#
loop_
_entity_poly.entity_id
_entity_poly.type
_entity_poly.pdbx_seq_one_letter_code
_entity_poly.pdbx_strand_id
1 'polypeptide(L)'
;FVPEGGRGACGNGIEDTDFAASIQSDLFANGTFCGQNITVTAVNGNSVIVTVQDLCIGCRDNTIELTPSAFVFLEPLIDQEISVTYS
;
A
#
# COMPACT_ATOMS: atom_id res chain seq x y z
N PHE A 1 -1.59 1.26 6.43
CA PHE A 1 -1.76 0.16 7.40
C PHE A 1 -0.48 -0.05 8.19
N VAL A 2 -0.56 -0.61 9.41
CA VAL A 2 0.60 -0.88 10.29
C VAL A 2 0.71 -2.39 10.49
N PRO A 3 1.58 -3.09 9.75
CA PRO A 3 1.64 -4.56 9.80
C PRO A 3 2.38 -5.15 11.01
N GLU A 4 3.31 -4.44 11.66
CA GLU A 4 4.05 -4.90 12.86
C GLU A 4 4.72 -6.29 12.70
N GLY A 5 5.23 -6.62 11.51
CA GLY A 5 5.84 -7.93 11.21
C GLY A 5 4.82 -9.04 10.87
N GLY A 6 3.54 -8.68 10.76
CA GLY A 6 2.45 -9.57 10.38
C GLY A 6 2.63 -10.19 9.00
N ARG A 7 1.99 -11.34 8.78
CA ARG A 7 1.98 -12.02 7.47
C ARG A 7 0.81 -11.52 6.63
N GLY A 8 1.11 -10.88 5.50
CA GLY A 8 0.12 -10.42 4.55
C GLY A 8 -0.51 -11.56 3.74
N ALA A 9 -1.61 -11.25 3.04
CA ALA A 9 -2.34 -12.18 2.19
C ALA A 9 -1.53 -12.73 1.01
N CYS A 10 -0.44 -12.06 0.61
CA CYS A 10 0.53 -12.61 -0.36
C CYS A 10 1.49 -13.64 0.24
N GLY A 11 1.38 -13.91 1.55
CA GLY A 11 2.12 -14.94 2.25
C GLY A 11 3.47 -14.51 2.80
N ASN A 12 3.89 -13.26 2.65
CA ASN A 12 5.16 -12.74 3.18
C ASN A 12 4.94 -11.99 4.51
N GLY A 13 5.98 -11.92 5.34
CA GLY A 13 6.02 -10.98 6.46
C GLY A 13 6.19 -9.55 5.95
N ILE A 14 5.55 -8.59 6.61
CA ILE A 14 5.61 -7.17 6.26
C ILE A 14 5.98 -6.39 7.52
N GLU A 15 7.07 -5.63 7.46
CA GLU A 15 7.48 -4.73 8.52
C GLU A 15 6.93 -3.31 8.27
N ASP A 16 6.76 -2.52 9.32
CA ASP A 16 6.33 -1.11 9.19
C ASP A 16 7.34 -0.27 8.37
N THR A 17 8.59 -0.74 8.34
CA THR A 17 9.69 -0.12 7.60
C THR A 17 9.71 -0.46 6.11
N ASP A 18 8.95 -1.48 5.69
CA ASP A 18 8.94 -1.92 4.29
C ASP A 18 8.25 -0.89 3.40
N PHE A 19 8.52 -0.98 2.10
CA PHE A 19 7.82 -0.21 1.08
C PHE A 19 6.77 -1.12 0.45
N ALA A 20 5.65 -1.29 1.16
CA ALA A 20 4.61 -2.24 0.80
C ALA A 20 3.23 -1.59 0.77
N ALA A 21 2.32 -2.24 0.05
CA ALA A 21 0.93 -1.84 -0.08
C ALA A 21 -0.02 -3.00 0.20
N SER A 22 -1.16 -2.66 0.79
CA SER A 22 -2.38 -3.46 0.77
C SER A 22 -3.36 -2.87 -0.24
N ILE A 23 -4.04 -3.72 -1.00
CA ILE A 23 -5.04 -3.28 -1.99
C ILE A 23 -6.39 -3.90 -1.69
N GLN A 24 -7.46 -3.21 -2.08
CA GLN A 24 -8.83 -3.68 -1.88
C GLN A 24 -9.13 -5.00 -2.59
N SER A 25 -10.14 -5.74 -2.12
CA SER A 25 -10.49 -7.10 -2.55
C SER A 25 -10.63 -7.28 -4.07
N ASP A 26 -11.33 -6.37 -4.75
CA ASP A 26 -11.56 -6.48 -6.19
C ASP A 26 -10.27 -6.33 -7.00
N LEU A 27 -9.38 -5.43 -6.56
CA LEU A 27 -8.06 -5.27 -7.17
C LEU A 27 -7.14 -6.43 -6.78
N PHE A 28 -7.22 -6.91 -5.55
CA PHE A 28 -6.41 -8.02 -5.07
C PHE A 28 -6.62 -9.26 -5.94
N ALA A 29 -7.86 -9.49 -6.40
CA ALA A 29 -8.20 -10.51 -7.41
C ALA A 29 -7.52 -11.86 -7.14
N ASN A 30 -7.69 -12.38 -5.92
CA ASN A 30 -7.06 -13.61 -5.44
C ASN A 30 -5.52 -13.62 -5.53
N GLY A 31 -4.89 -12.47 -5.26
CA GLY A 31 -3.44 -12.30 -5.24
C GLY A 31 -2.81 -12.08 -6.62
N THR A 32 -3.59 -11.70 -7.63
CA THR A 32 -3.10 -11.47 -9.00
C THR A 32 -1.94 -10.47 -9.06
N PHE A 33 -1.93 -9.49 -8.15
CA PHE A 33 -0.87 -8.47 -8.06
C PHE A 33 0.16 -8.73 -6.97
N CYS A 34 0.11 -9.87 -6.28
CA CYS A 34 1.09 -10.18 -5.24
C CYS A 34 2.53 -10.12 -5.77
N GLY A 35 3.39 -9.39 -5.06
CA GLY A 35 4.79 -9.20 -5.42
C GLY A 35 5.04 -8.24 -6.57
N GLN A 36 3.99 -7.63 -7.16
CA GLN A 36 4.17 -6.59 -8.17
C GLN A 36 4.54 -5.26 -7.52
N ASN A 37 5.45 -4.56 -8.17
CA ASN A 37 5.77 -3.18 -7.82
C ASN A 37 4.80 -2.25 -8.54
N ILE A 38 4.26 -1.30 -7.79
CA ILE A 38 3.42 -0.23 -8.32
C ILE A 38 4.04 1.12 -7.96
N THR A 39 3.88 2.09 -8.84
CA THR A 39 4.25 3.48 -8.55
C THR A 39 3.02 4.21 -8.02
N VAL A 40 3.11 4.78 -6.83
CA VAL A 40 2.04 5.58 -6.22
C VAL A 40 2.46 7.04 -6.27
N THR A 41 1.63 7.87 -6.90
CA THR A 41 1.88 9.31 -7.08
C THR A 41 0.83 10.12 -6.33
N ALA A 42 1.27 10.97 -5.42
CA ALA A 42 0.43 11.91 -4.68
C ALA A 42 0.08 13.14 -5.52
N VAL A 43 -0.99 13.85 -5.14
CA VAL A 43 -1.45 15.08 -5.83
C VAL A 43 -0.40 16.19 -5.89
N ASN A 44 0.54 16.22 -4.95
CA ASN A 44 1.66 17.16 -4.93
C ASN A 44 2.78 16.81 -5.94
N GLY A 45 2.69 15.67 -6.62
CA GLY A 45 3.66 15.16 -7.60
C GLY A 45 4.71 14.21 -7.03
N ASN A 46 4.79 14.02 -5.72
CA ASN A 46 5.69 13.04 -5.10
C ASN A 46 5.28 11.64 -5.52
N SER A 47 6.26 10.74 -5.64
CA SER A 47 6.01 9.35 -5.99
C SER A 47 6.84 8.39 -5.15
N VAL A 48 6.27 7.22 -4.88
CA VAL A 48 6.92 6.11 -4.17
C VAL A 48 6.65 4.80 -4.92
N ILE A 49 7.64 3.91 -4.96
CA ILE A 49 7.45 2.55 -5.46
C ILE A 49 7.22 1.64 -4.26
N VAL A 50 6.15 0.86 -4.29
CA VAL A 50 5.79 -0.11 -3.25
C VAL A 50 5.47 -1.46 -3.84
N THR A 51 5.66 -2.51 -3.04
CA THR A 51 5.28 -3.88 -3.43
C THR A 51 3.90 -4.22 -2.89
N VAL A 52 3.01 -4.76 -3.71
CA VAL A 52 1.72 -5.29 -3.23
C VAL A 52 1.98 -6.57 -2.42
N GLN A 53 1.63 -6.55 -1.14
CA GLN A 53 1.91 -7.64 -0.20
C GLN A 53 0.66 -8.11 0.57
N ASP A 54 -0.43 -7.35 0.55
CA ASP A 54 -1.59 -7.67 1.38
C ASP A 54 -2.95 -7.31 0.75
N LEU A 55 -3.99 -7.93 1.30
CA LEU A 55 -5.39 -7.68 1.01
C LEU A 55 -5.98 -6.81 2.11
N CYS A 56 -6.54 -5.67 1.74
CA CYS A 56 -7.33 -4.86 2.66
C CYS A 56 -8.81 -5.25 2.59
N ILE A 57 -9.28 -6.08 3.53
CA ILE A 57 -10.66 -6.63 3.55
C ILE A 57 -11.72 -5.55 3.80
N GLY A 58 -11.38 -4.48 4.54
CA GLY A 58 -12.30 -3.39 4.90
C GLY A 58 -12.15 -2.11 4.07
N CYS A 59 -11.26 -2.12 3.07
CA CYS A 59 -10.97 -0.94 2.28
C CYS A 59 -12.12 -0.58 1.34
N ARG A 60 -12.27 0.72 1.06
CA ARG A 60 -13.23 1.21 0.07
C ARG A 60 -12.74 0.95 -1.34
N ASP A 61 -13.66 1.02 -2.29
CA ASP A 61 -13.35 0.98 -3.71
C ASP A 61 -12.25 1.98 -4.09
N ASN A 62 -11.28 1.51 -4.88
CA ASN A 62 -10.15 2.29 -5.38
C ASN A 62 -9.21 2.86 -4.31
N THR A 63 -9.19 2.29 -3.11
CA THR A 63 -8.21 2.65 -2.08
C THR A 63 -7.01 1.69 -2.07
N ILE A 64 -5.87 2.26 -1.68
CA ILE A 64 -4.61 1.58 -1.42
C ILE A 64 -4.12 2.03 -0.05
N GLU A 65 -3.65 1.11 0.78
CA GLU A 65 -2.98 1.49 2.02
C GLU A 65 -1.48 1.23 1.90
N LEU A 66 -0.70 2.21 2.34
CA LEU A 66 0.75 2.10 2.39
C LEU A 66 1.20 1.73 3.80
N THR A 67 2.34 1.07 3.92
CA THR A 67 3.07 0.95 5.19
C THR A 67 3.52 2.33 5.69
N PRO A 68 3.81 2.49 7.00
CA PRO A 68 4.19 3.78 7.58
C PRO A 68 5.37 4.44 6.88
N SER A 69 6.44 3.69 6.61
CA SER A 69 7.61 4.22 5.89
C SER A 69 7.31 4.66 4.47
N ALA A 70 6.51 3.90 3.71
CA ALA A 70 6.12 4.27 2.35
C ALA A 70 5.23 5.52 2.34
N PHE A 71 4.30 5.63 3.30
CA PHE A 71 3.45 6.80 3.43
C PHE A 71 4.27 8.04 3.78
N VAL A 72 5.11 7.99 4.82
CA VAL A 72 5.97 9.11 5.24
C VAL A 72 6.89 9.58 4.12
N PHE A 73 7.39 8.65 3.31
CA PHE A 73 8.22 8.98 2.16
C PHE A 73 7.43 9.73 1.09
N LEU A 74 6.18 9.34 0.84
CA LEU A 74 5.30 9.95 -0.15
C LEU A 74 4.80 11.34 0.30
N GLU A 75 4.32 11.44 1.53
CA GLU A 75 3.75 12.63 2.18
C GLU A 75 3.98 12.54 3.70
N PRO A 76 4.50 13.60 4.35
CA PRO A 76 4.61 13.64 5.82
C PRO A 76 3.24 13.42 6.49
N LEU A 77 3.20 12.64 7.58
CA LEU A 77 2.02 12.14 8.32
C LEU A 77 1.08 13.20 8.97
N ILE A 78 1.09 14.44 8.51
CA ILE A 78 0.11 15.45 8.93
C ILE A 78 -1.28 15.15 8.37
N ASP A 79 -1.36 14.41 7.26
CA ASP A 79 -2.59 13.95 6.64
C ASP A 79 -2.75 12.43 6.80
N GLN A 80 -3.90 11.97 7.31
CA GLN A 80 -4.20 10.54 7.50
C GLN A 80 -4.68 9.85 6.21
N GLU A 81 -5.14 10.63 5.23
CA GLU A 81 -5.63 10.15 3.94
C GLU A 81 -5.26 11.18 2.87
N ILE A 82 -4.72 10.71 1.76
CA ILE A 82 -4.36 11.55 0.61
C ILE A 82 -4.88 10.92 -0.68
N SER A 83 -5.26 11.75 -1.65
CA SER A 83 -5.61 11.27 -2.99
C SER A 83 -4.34 10.92 -3.78
N VAL A 84 -4.35 9.77 -4.46
CA VAL A 84 -3.21 9.26 -5.24
C VAL A 84 -3.66 8.68 -6.57
N THR A 85 -2.72 8.52 -7.50
CA THR A 85 -2.84 7.67 -8.69
C THR A 85 -1.76 6.59 -8.66
N TYR A 86 -2.00 5.45 -9.30
CA TYR A 86 -1.00 4.38 -9.40
C TYR A 86 -1.08 3.65 -10.74
N SER A 87 0.05 3.07 -11.16
CA SER A 87 0.22 2.29 -12.40
C SER A 87 1.17 1.12 -12.21
#